data_AF-T0VEC2-F1
#
_entry.id   AF-T0VEC2-F1
#
_cell.length_a   1.000
_cell.length_b   1.000
_cell.length_c   1.000
_cell.angle_alpha   90.00
_cell.angle_beta   90.00
_cell.angle_gamma   90.00
#
_symmetry.space_group_name_H-M   'P 1'
#
loop_
_entity.id
_entity.type
_entity.pdbx_description
1 polymer ?
#
loop_
_entity_poly.entity_id
_entity_poly.type
_entity_poly.pdbx_seq_one_letter_code
_entity_poly.pdbx_strand_id
1 'polypeptide(L)'
;MQTRNEIIVDYERILAKEISKRFKKLRGKTPYDIIANGQATAIKRIEKGKVPSSGNFISDTLLENYHDYFGMDNIGLIFGDEEEIKTAVGYVFLELSRSIMPAFVKEKLRLKKA
;
A
#
# COMPACT_ATOMS: atom_id res chain seq x y z
N MET A 1 -10.39 -26.36 -19.33
CA MET A 1 -9.87 -25.01 -19.60
C MET A 1 -9.73 -24.32 -18.25
N GLN A 2 -8.53 -24.22 -17.69
CA GLN A 2 -8.31 -23.39 -16.49
C GLN A 2 -8.43 -21.93 -16.94
N THR A 3 -9.57 -21.31 -16.64
CA THR A 3 -9.66 -19.84 -16.62
C THR A 3 -8.57 -19.35 -15.68
N ARG A 4 -7.55 -18.69 -16.23
CA ARG A 4 -6.58 -17.94 -15.43
C ARG A 4 -7.39 -17.06 -14.49
N ASN A 5 -7.17 -17.18 -13.19
CA ASN A 5 -7.66 -16.20 -12.23
C ASN A 5 -6.96 -14.87 -12.56
N GLU A 6 -7.56 -14.06 -13.43
CA GLU A 6 -7.10 -12.69 -13.64
C GLU A 6 -7.31 -11.97 -12.30
N ILE A 7 -6.22 -11.50 -11.70
CA ILE A 7 -6.31 -10.62 -10.53
C ILE A 7 -6.98 -9.34 -11.01
N ILE A 8 -8.25 -9.19 -10.61
CA ILE A 8 -9.08 -8.06 -11.01
C ILE A 8 -8.60 -6.76 -10.36
N VAL A 9 -8.15 -6.85 -9.10
CA VAL A 9 -7.55 -5.74 -8.35
C VAL A 9 -6.39 -6.25 -7.52
N ASP A 10 -5.22 -5.63 -7.68
CA ASP A 10 -4.04 -5.88 -6.85
C ASP A 10 -4.04 -4.91 -5.66
N TYR A 11 -4.78 -5.27 -4.61
CA TYR A 11 -4.92 -4.43 -3.43
C TYR A 11 -3.62 -4.31 -2.64
N GLU A 12 -2.79 -5.36 -2.62
CA GLU A 12 -1.47 -5.32 -1.98
C GLU A 12 -0.61 -4.20 -2.58
N ARG A 13 -0.58 -4.08 -3.90
CA ARG A 13 0.17 -3.02 -4.57
C ARG A 13 -0.39 -1.62 -4.32
N ILE A 14 -1.71 -1.49 -4.15
CA ILE A 14 -2.34 -0.22 -3.76
C ILE A 14 -1.91 0.14 -2.34
N LEU A 15 -2.07 -0.77 -1.39
CA LEU A 15 -1.65 -0.58 0.01
C LEU A 15 -0.15 -0.29 0.14
N ALA A 16 0.70 -1.04 -0.56
CA ALA A 16 2.15 -0.85 -0.51
C ALA A 16 2.56 0.58 -0.92
N LYS A 17 1.85 1.19 -1.88
CA LYS A 17 2.08 2.60 -2.27
C LYS A 17 1.68 3.57 -1.17
N GLU A 18 0.54 3.36 -0.52
CA GLU A 18 0.08 4.24 0.55
C GLU A 18 0.95 4.09 1.81
N ILE A 19 1.27 2.86 2.22
CA ILE A 19 2.23 2.57 3.30
C ILE A 19 3.58 3.23 2.99
N SER A 20 4.08 3.11 1.76
CA SER A 20 5.35 3.73 1.33
C SER A 20 5.35 5.24 1.53
N LYS A 21 4.27 5.93 1.15
CA LYS A 21 4.14 7.38 1.34
C LYS A 21 4.08 7.73 2.82
N ARG A 22 3.28 6.99 3.59
CA ARG A 22 3.08 7.21 5.02
C ARG A 22 4.36 7.03 5.82
N PHE A 23 5.07 5.93 5.62
CA PHE A 23 6.34 5.66 6.29
C PHE A 23 7.39 6.72 5.97
N LYS A 24 7.46 7.15 4.71
CA LYS A 24 8.35 8.24 4.29
C LYS A 24 7.98 9.57 4.94
N LYS A 25 6.68 9.86 5.09
CA LYS A 25 6.16 11.07 5.77
C LYS A 25 6.45 11.03 7.27
N LEU A 26 6.16 9.91 7.94
CA LEU A 26 6.41 9.70 9.36
C LEU A 26 7.89 9.84 9.70
N ARG A 27 8.77 9.18 8.94
CA ARG A 27 10.22 9.32 9.15
C ARG A 27 10.68 10.75 8.94
N GLY A 28 10.25 11.40 7.86
CA GLY A 28 10.70 12.74 7.50
C GLY A 28 12.24 12.83 7.45
N LYS A 29 12.84 13.55 8.40
CA LYS A 29 14.30 13.71 8.53
C LYS A 29 14.93 12.78 9.56
N THR A 30 14.14 11.99 10.30
CA THR A 30 14.65 11.05 11.29
C THR A 30 15.56 10.02 10.62
N PRO A 31 16.78 9.81 11.14
CA PRO A 31 17.66 8.73 10.71
C PRO A 31 17.00 7.36 10.85
N TYR A 32 17.26 6.45 9.91
CA TYR A 32 16.67 5.12 9.90
C TYR A 32 16.96 4.30 11.16
N ASP A 33 18.20 4.38 11.66
CA ASP A 33 18.66 3.58 12.80
C ASP A 33 18.03 4.00 14.13
N ILE A 34 17.47 5.22 14.20
CA ILE A 34 16.75 5.71 15.37
C ILE A 34 15.36 5.08 15.47
N ILE A 35 14.73 4.78 14.33
CA ILE A 35 13.37 4.23 14.30
C ILE A 35 13.38 2.72 14.50
N ALA A 36 14.29 2.02 13.80
CA ALA A 36 14.39 0.58 13.91
C ALA A 36 15.86 0.20 13.88
N ASN A 37 16.38 -0.10 15.08
CA ASN A 37 17.78 -0.40 15.36
C ASN A 37 18.29 -1.51 14.41
N GLY A 38 19.06 -1.13 13.38
CA GLY A 38 19.64 -2.06 12.40
C GLY A 38 18.72 -2.49 11.24
N GLN A 39 17.49 -1.97 11.12
CA GLN A 39 16.56 -2.32 10.02
C GLN A 39 16.46 -1.26 8.91
N ALA A 40 17.48 -0.41 8.76
CA ALA A 40 17.50 0.67 7.78
C ALA A 40 17.22 0.22 6.33
N THR A 41 17.71 -0.95 5.94
CA THR A 41 17.47 -1.51 4.61
C THR A 41 15.99 -1.86 4.38
N ALA A 42 15.31 -2.37 5.41
CA ALA A 42 13.89 -2.68 5.34
C ALA A 42 13.04 -1.41 5.22
N ILE A 43 13.35 -0.37 6.01
CA ILE A 43 12.69 0.94 5.90
C ILE A 43 12.89 1.52 4.50
N LYS A 44 14.12 1.53 3.98
CA LYS A 44 14.41 2.01 2.62
C LYS A 44 13.64 1.23 1.54
N ARG A 45 13.39 -0.06 1.72
CA ARG A 45 12.58 -0.88 0.79
C ARG A 45 11.11 -0.46 0.84
N ILE A 46 10.56 -0.28 2.05
CA ILE A 46 9.17 0.14 2.27
C ILE A 46 8.94 1.55 1.69
N GLU A 47 9.83 2.51 1.95
CA GLU A 47 9.72 3.88 1.42
C GLU A 47 9.84 3.98 -0.11
N LYS A 48 10.30 2.92 -0.77
CA LYS A 48 10.32 2.80 -2.23
C LYS A 48 9.09 2.09 -2.80
N GLY A 49 8.19 1.58 -1.95
CA GLY A 49 7.03 0.81 -2.36
C GLY A 49 7.39 -0.52 -3.04
N LYS A 50 8.59 -1.07 -2.78
CA LYS A 50 9.05 -2.30 -3.43
C LYS A 50 8.43 -3.52 -2.74
N VAL A 51 7.37 -4.05 -3.34
CA VAL A 51 6.71 -5.29 -2.91
C VAL A 51 7.70 -6.46 -3.09
N PRO A 52 7.96 -7.25 -2.03
CA PRO A 52 8.84 -8.40 -2.13
C PRO A 52 8.18 -9.51 -2.95
N SER A 53 8.98 -10.40 -3.55
CA SER A 53 8.46 -11.56 -4.28
C SER A 53 7.83 -12.63 -3.37
N SER A 54 8.14 -12.58 -2.08
CA SER A 54 7.62 -13.48 -1.05
C SER A 54 7.70 -12.83 0.33
N GLY A 55 6.85 -13.29 1.25
CA GLY A 55 6.77 -12.79 2.61
C GLY A 55 6.04 -11.45 2.73
N ASN A 56 6.04 -10.88 3.94
CA ASN A 56 5.25 -9.68 4.25
C ASN A 56 5.93 -8.41 3.70
N PHE A 57 5.10 -7.45 3.26
CA PHE A 57 5.59 -6.13 2.85
C PHE A 57 6.29 -5.37 3.99
N ILE A 58 5.78 -5.50 5.22
CA ILE A 58 6.39 -5.04 6.47
C ILE A 58 6.42 -6.21 7.45
N SER A 59 7.54 -6.40 8.13
CA SER A 59 7.66 -7.43 9.18
C SER A 59 7.04 -6.93 10.49
N ASP A 60 6.47 -7.83 11.28
CA ASP A 60 5.84 -7.52 12.57
C ASP A 60 6.78 -6.73 13.50
N THR A 61 8.05 -7.14 13.63
CA THR A 61 9.05 -6.42 14.41
C THR A 61 9.26 -4.97 13.96
N LEU A 62 9.20 -4.71 12.65
CA LEU A 62 9.38 -3.35 12.13
C LEU A 62 8.11 -2.51 12.35
N LEU A 63 6.95 -3.15 12.29
CA LEU A 63 5.68 -2.52 12.60
C LEU A 63 5.62 -2.12 14.08
N GLU A 64 6.04 -3.01 14.99
CA GLU A 64 6.20 -2.75 16.43
C GLU A 64 7.18 -1.60 16.70
N ASN A 65 8.36 -1.60 16.05
CA ASN A 65 9.32 -0.51 16.18
C ASN A 65 8.72 0.86 15.78
N TYR A 66 7.91 0.90 14.71
CA TYR A 66 7.22 2.12 14.30
C TYR A 66 6.10 2.50 15.27
N HIS A 67 5.36 1.52 15.79
CA HIS A 67 4.34 1.73 16.81
C HIS A 67 4.93 2.40 18.04
N ASP A 68 5.99 1.82 18.59
CA ASP A 68 6.66 2.32 19.79
C ASP A 68 7.26 3.72 19.57
N TYR A 69 7.87 3.96 18.40
CA TYR A 69 8.54 5.22 18.12
C TYR A 69 7.57 6.37 17.81
N PHE A 70 6.53 6.13 17.01
CA PHE A 70 5.59 7.16 16.57
C PHE A 70 4.30 7.23 17.38
N GLY A 71 4.06 6.28 18.30
CA GLY A 71 2.84 6.19 19.08
C GLY A 71 1.59 5.92 18.24
N MET A 72 1.75 5.25 17.09
CA MET A 72 0.69 5.01 16.12
C MET A 72 0.36 3.53 16.09
N ASP A 73 -0.91 3.14 16.17
CA ASP A 73 -1.27 1.72 16.16
C ASP A 73 -0.98 1.04 14.81
N ASN A 74 -0.92 -0.29 14.84
CA ASN A 74 -0.60 -1.11 13.68
C ASN A 74 -1.62 -0.93 12.53
N ILE A 75 -2.90 -0.67 12.85
CA ILE A 75 -3.95 -0.46 11.85
C ILE A 75 -3.70 0.87 11.13
N GLY A 76 -3.44 1.95 11.85
CA GLY A 76 -3.08 3.24 11.29
C GLY A 76 -1.79 3.17 10.49
N LEU A 77 -0.80 2.40 10.94
CA LEU A 77 0.46 2.23 10.20
C LEU A 77 0.24 1.55 8.85
N ILE A 78 -0.63 0.53 8.78
CA ILE A 78 -0.91 -0.24 7.56
C ILE A 78 -1.92 0.50 6.67
N PHE A 79 -3.07 0.85 7.22
CA PHE A 79 -4.22 1.35 6.46
C PHE A 79 -4.30 2.87 6.40
N GLY A 80 -3.72 3.57 7.37
CA GLY A 80 -3.79 5.02 7.47
C GLY A 80 -5.00 5.52 8.23
N ASP A 81 -5.28 6.81 8.08
CA ASP A 81 -6.49 7.43 8.63
C ASP A 81 -7.74 7.09 7.79
N GLU A 82 -8.90 7.57 8.26
CA GLU A 82 -10.19 7.33 7.61
C GLU A 82 -10.23 7.82 6.16
N GLU A 83 -9.56 8.92 5.84
CA GLU A 83 -9.53 9.50 4.49
C GLU A 83 -8.61 8.71 3.56
N GLU A 84 -7.47 8.23 4.05
CA GLU A 84 -6.61 7.29 3.34
C GLU A 84 -7.34 5.98 3.02
N ILE A 85 -8.10 5.46 3.99
CA ILE A 85 -8.93 4.24 3.81
C ILE A 85 -10.01 4.49 2.76
N LYS A 86 -10.77 5.57 2.85
CA LYS A 86 -11.79 5.94 1.85
C LYS A 86 -11.19 6.03 0.46
N THR A 87 -10.01 6.64 0.34
CA THR A 87 -9.29 6.77 -0.92
C THR A 87 -8.89 5.39 -1.48
N ALA A 88 -8.31 4.52 -0.65
CA ALA A 88 -7.91 3.17 -1.05
C ALA A 88 -9.12 2.31 -1.48
N VAL A 89 -10.21 2.35 -0.71
CA VAL A 89 -11.47 1.65 -1.04
C VAL A 89 -12.07 2.19 -2.33
N GLY A 90 -12.05 3.50 -2.54
CA GLY A 90 -12.49 4.13 -3.79
C GLY A 90 -11.71 3.64 -5.00
N TYR A 91 -10.38 3.50 -4.89
CA TYR A 91 -9.56 2.90 -5.96
C TYR A 91 -9.91 1.45 -6.24
N VAL A 92 -10.08 0.64 -5.18
CA VAL A 92 -10.50 -0.77 -5.34
C VAL A 92 -11.85 -0.85 -6.04
N PHE A 93 -12.84 -0.06 -5.59
CA PHE A 93 -14.16 -0.03 -6.20
C PHE A 93 -14.11 0.40 -7.66
N LEU A 94 -13.30 1.41 -7.99
CA LEU A 94 -13.11 1.88 -9.36
C LEU A 94 -12.50 0.78 -10.25
N GLU A 95 -11.45 0.10 -9.81
CA GLU A 95 -10.81 -0.97 -10.58
C GLU A 95 -11.73 -2.19 -10.75
N LEU A 96 -12.46 -2.59 -9.69
CA LEU A 96 -13.50 -3.61 -9.77
C LEU A 96 -14.57 -3.22 -10.78
N SER A 97 -15.10 -2.00 -10.68
CA SER A 97 -16.12 -1.47 -11.59
C SER A 97 -15.64 -1.50 -13.05
N ARG A 98 -14.39 -1.08 -13.29
CA ARG A 98 -13.77 -1.15 -14.62
C ARG A 98 -13.63 -2.58 -15.10
N SER A 99 -13.36 -3.56 -14.26
CA SER A 99 -13.23 -4.93 -14.74
C SER A 99 -14.53 -5.49 -15.32
N ILE A 100 -15.67 -5.17 -14.71
CA ILE A 100 -16.99 -5.69 -15.09
C ILE A 100 -17.70 -4.80 -16.12
N MET A 101 -17.29 -3.53 -16.27
CA MET A 101 -17.93 -2.62 -17.22
C MET A 101 -17.72 -3.05 -18.67
N PRO A 102 -18.78 -2.98 -19.51
CA PRO A 102 -18.66 -3.17 -20.95
C PRO A 102 -17.69 -2.16 -21.60
N ALA A 103 -17.04 -2.56 -22.68
CA ALA A 103 -16.05 -1.73 -23.39
C ALA A 103 -16.61 -0.36 -23.81
N PHE A 104 -17.85 -0.32 -24.32
CA PHE A 104 -18.49 0.92 -24.75
C PHE A 104 -18.70 1.92 -23.60
N VAL A 105 -18.92 1.44 -22.37
CA VAL A 105 -19.08 2.29 -21.18
C VAL A 105 -17.72 2.90 -20.79
N LYS A 106 -16.65 2.09 -20.83
CA LYS A 106 -15.28 2.55 -20.55
C LYS A 106 -14.84 3.66 -21.49
N GLU A 107 -15.16 3.51 -22.77
CA GLU A 107 -14.86 4.50 -23.81
C GLU A 107 -15.61 5.81 -23.60
N LYS A 108 -16.92 5.73 -23.34
CA LYS A 108 -17.76 6.91 -23.06
C LYS A 108 -17.30 7.67 -21.81
N LEU A 109 -16.84 6.96 -20.78
CA LEU A 109 -16.32 7.55 -19.54
C LEU A 109 -14.84 7.94 -19.62
N ARG A 110 -14.17 7.76 -20.77
CA ARG A 110 -12.72 8.01 -20.97
C ARG A 110 -11.82 7.32 -19.94
N LEU A 111 -12.25 6.17 -19.41
CA LEU A 111 -11.52 5.41 -18.40
C LEU A 111 -10.42 4.57 -19.08
N LYS A 112 -9.36 5.19 -19.61
CA LYS A 112 -8.17 4.47 -20.12
C LYS A 112 -7.35 3.89 -18.97
N LYS A 113 -6.87 2.64 -19.09
CA LYS A 113 -5.94 2.04 -18.11
C LYS A 113 -4.76 3.00 -17.94
N ALA A 114 -4.43 3.32 -16.69
CA ALA A 114 -3.24 4.11 -16.34
C ALA A 114 -1.97 3.31 -16.63
#